data_AF-A0A538NGH5-F1
#
_entry.id   AF-A0A538NGH5-F1
#
_cell.length_a   1.000
_cell.length_b   1.000
_cell.length_c   1.000
_cell.angle_alpha   90.00
_cell.angle_beta   90.00
_cell.angle_gamma   90.00
#
_symmetry.space_group_name_H-M   'P 1'
#
loop_
_entity.id
_entity.type
_entity.pdbx_description
1 polymer ?
#
loop_
_entity_poly.entity_id
_entity_poly.type
_entity_poly.pdbx_seq_one_letter_code
_entity_poly.pdbx_strand_id
1 'polypeptide(L)' 'MKENLHNGLKPIPESKMSPKARVASQAHRRATRKKRIELRQRGLPMIGWKDGKVREIPA' A
#
# COMPACT_ATOMS: atom_id res chain seq x y z
N MET A 1 -17.35 -14.08 -20.12
CA MET A 1 -15.97 -14.11 -19.58
C MET A 1 -15.88 -13.03 -18.51
N LYS A 2 -15.48 -13.37 -17.28
CA LYS A 2 -15.33 -12.36 -16.20
C LYS A 2 -13.98 -11.67 -16.40
N GLU A 3 -13.99 -10.49 -17.00
CA GLU A 3 -12.78 -9.69 -17.16
C GLU A 3 -12.30 -9.25 -15.77
N ASN A 4 -11.09 -9.66 -15.41
CA ASN A 4 -10.41 -9.24 -14.19
C ASN A 4 -10.08 -7.74 -14.27
N LEU A 5 -11.03 -6.90 -13.88
CA LEU A 5 -11.00 -5.43 -14.00
C LEU A 5 -9.90 -4.73 -13.17
N HIS A 6 -9.00 -5.48 -12.52
CA HIS A 6 -8.03 -4.96 -11.55
C HIS A 6 -6.57 -5.24 -11.93
N ASN A 7 -6.32 -5.88 -13.08
CA ASN A 7 -4.98 -6.06 -13.60
C ASN A 7 -4.50 -4.78 -14.31
N GLY A 8 -3.83 -3.89 -13.57
CA GLY A 8 -2.86 -2.97 -14.18
C GLY A 8 -3.14 -1.48 -14.12
N LEU A 9 -4.08 -1.00 -13.30
CA LEU A 9 -4.13 0.44 -13.01
C LEU A 9 -2.85 0.86 -12.29
N LYS A 10 -1.94 1.48 -13.03
CA LYS A 10 -0.71 2.06 -12.46
C LYS A 10 -1.12 3.14 -11.46
N PRO A 11 -0.48 3.20 -10.27
CA PRO A 11 -0.74 4.26 -9.31
C PRO A 11 -0.59 5.63 -9.97
N ILE A 12 -1.55 6.53 -9.73
CA ILE A 12 -1.45 7.92 -10.20
C ILE A 12 -0.19 8.53 -9.56
N PRO A 13 0.72 9.12 -10.33
CA PRO A 13 1.87 9.83 -9.76
C PRO A 13 1.42 10.97 -8.83
N GLU A 14 2.11 11.20 -7.71
CA GLU A 14 1.73 12.28 -6.77
C GLU A 14 1.71 13.66 -7.41
N SER A 15 2.53 13.91 -8.43
CA SER A 15 2.54 15.15 -9.21
C SER A 15 1.25 15.38 -10.00
N LYS A 16 0.49 14.31 -10.29
CA LYS A 16 -0.79 14.35 -11.01
C LYS A 16 -2.00 14.24 -10.05
N MET A 17 -1.77 14.13 -8.75
CA MET A 17 -2.83 14.07 -7.75
C MET A 17 -3.35 15.48 -7.40
N SER A 18 -4.62 15.57 -7.03
CA SER A 18 -5.15 16.80 -6.40
C SER A 18 -4.43 17.08 -5.08
N PRO A 19 -4.41 18.34 -4.60
CA PRO A 19 -3.75 18.68 -3.33
C PRO A 19 -4.22 17.83 -2.14
N LYS A 20 -5.54 17.57 -2.05
CA LYS A 20 -6.13 16.72 -1.00
C LYS A 20 -5.65 15.27 -1.12
N ALA A 21 -5.66 14.71 -2.33
CA ALA A 21 -5.20 13.35 -2.59
C ALA A 21 -3.71 13.17 -2.27
N ARG A 22 -2.88 14.18 -2.57
CA ARG A 22 -1.45 14.18 -2.24
C ARG A 22 -1.22 14.17 -0.72
N VAL A 23 -1.96 14.99 0.04
CA VAL A 23 -1.88 14.98 1.51
C VAL A 23 -2.31 13.62 2.07
N ALA A 24 -3.40 13.04 1.56
CA ALA A 24 -3.86 11.72 1.96
C ALA A 24 -2.82 10.62 1.64
N SER A 25 -2.22 10.64 0.45
CA SER A 25 -1.13 9.72 0.05
C SER A 25 0.06 9.82 1.00
N GLN A 26 0.50 11.03 1.32
CA GLN A 26 1.61 11.26 2.25
C GLN A 26 1.30 10.80 3.67
N ALA A 27 0.09 11.09 4.17
CA ALA A 27 -0.36 10.64 5.48
C ALA A 27 -0.39 9.10 5.55
N HIS A 28 -0.94 8.45 4.52
CA HIS A 28 -0.96 7.00 4.40
C HIS A 28 0.46 6.42 4.41
N ARG A 29 1.38 6.93 3.58
CA ARG A 29 2.79 6.51 3.57
C ARG A 29 3.46 6.61 4.94
N ARG A 30 3.23 7.71 5.66
CA ARG A 30 3.76 7.91 7.02
C ARG A 30 3.20 6.89 8.01
N ALA A 31 1.90 6.63 7.97
CA ALA A 31 1.24 5.64 8.81
C ALA A 31 1.78 4.23 8.54
N THR A 32 1.86 3.83 7.25
CA THR A 32 2.43 2.54 6.85
C THR A 32 3.87 2.39 7.32
N ARG A 33 4.72 3.42 7.17
CA ARG A 33 6.10 3.39 7.65
C ARG A 33 6.18 3.18 9.16
N LYS A 34 5.39 3.90 9.96
CA LYS A 34 5.36 3.72 11.42
C LYS A 34 4.95 2.30 11.79
N LYS A 35 3.90 1.78 11.14
CA LYS A 35 3.42 0.42 11.40
C LYS A 35 4.45 -0.63 11.05
N ARG A 36 5.16 -0.46 9.93
CA ARG A 36 6.24 -1.34 9.50
C ARG A 36 7.36 -1.39 10.53
N ILE A 37 7.80 -0.23 11.04
CA ILE A 37 8.85 -0.17 12.09
C ILE A 37 8.39 -0.91 13.35
N GLU A 38 7.16 -0.68 13.80
CA GLU A 38 6.58 -1.38 14.97
C GLU A 38 6.58 -2.91 14.77
N LEU A 39 6.15 -3.38 13.59
CA LEU A 39 6.10 -4.80 13.27
C LEU A 39 7.50 -5.42 13.21
N ARG A 40 8.46 -4.73 12.59
CA ARG A 40 9.85 -5.17 12.51
C ARG A 40 10.49 -5.30 13.89
N GLN A 41 10.24 -4.35 14.80
CA GLN A 41 10.71 -4.44 16.19
C GLN A 41 10.14 -5.65 16.94
N ARG A 42 8.96 -6.12 16.55
CA ARG A 42 8.30 -7.30 17.13
C ARG A 42 8.60 -8.60 16.38
N GLY A 43 9.43 -8.55 15.32
CA GLY A 43 9.69 -9.70 14.45
C GLY A 43 8.46 -10.18 13.67
N LEU A 44 7.46 -9.32 13.47
CA LEU A 44 6.21 -9.63 12.77
C LEU A 44 6.24 -9.11 11.33
N PRO A 45 5.65 -9.85 10.37
CA PRO A 45 5.51 -9.38 9.00
C PRO A 45 4.38 -8.36 8.85
N MET A 46 4.43 -7.56 7.78
CA MET A 46 3.26 -6.83 7.29
C MET A 46 2.34 -7.77 6.52
N ILE A 47 1.03 -7.65 6.71
CA ILE A 47 0.04 -8.36 5.90
C ILE A 47 -0.35 -7.47 4.73
N GLY A 48 -0.26 -7.99 3.51
CA GLY A 48 -0.63 -7.27 2.29
C GLY A 48 -1.38 -8.16 1.30
N TRP A 49 -2.14 -7.54 0.41
CA TRP A 49 -2.80 -8.23 -0.69
C TRP A 49 -1.88 -8.27 -1.91
N LYS A 50 -1.56 -9.46 -2.41
CA LYS A 50 -0.72 -9.65 -3.60
C LYS A 50 -1.18 -10.86 -4.40
N ASP A 51 -1.37 -10.68 -5.71
CA ASP A 51 -1.81 -11.71 -6.65
C ASP A 51 -3.15 -12.38 -6.26
N GLY A 52 -4.11 -11.59 -5.78
CA GLY A 52 -5.43 -12.09 -5.39
C GLY A 52 -5.45 -12.86 -4.06
N LYS A 53 -4.35 -12.85 -3.30
CA LYS A 53 -4.23 -13.54 -2.01
C LYS A 53 -3.64 -12.63 -0.94
N VAL A 54 -3.99 -12.91 0.30
CA VAL A 54 -3.31 -12.34 1.47
C VAL A 54 -1.91 -12.96 1.55
N ARG A 55 -0.89 -12.11 1.68
CA ARG A 55 0.51 -12.53 1.82
C ARG A 55 1.20 -11.74 2.91
N GLU A 56 2.18 -12.39 3.54
CA GLU A 56 3.12 -11.74 4.43
C GLU A 56 4.21 -11.04 3.61
N ILE A 57 4.49 -9.80 3.98
CA ILE A 57 5.51 -8.93 3.41
C ILE A 57 6.51 -8.66 4.54
N PRO A 58 7.81 -8.92 4.34
CA PRO A 58 8.83 -8.58 5.32
C PRO A 58 8.73 -7.10 5.74
N ALA A 59 8.74 -6.86 7.06
CA ALA A 59 8.65 -5.54 7.66
C ALA A 59 10.01 -4.82 7.67
#